data_AF-A0A1S8WPV7-F1
#
_entry.id   AF-A0A1S8WPV7-F1
#
_cell.length_a   1.000
_cell.length_b   1.000
_cell.length_c   1.000
_cell.angle_alpha   90.00
_cell.angle_beta   90.00
_cell.angle_gamma   90.00
#
_symmetry.space_group_name_H-M   'P 1'
#
loop_
_entity.id
_entity.type
_entity.pdbx_description
1 polymer ?
#
loop_
_entity_poly.entity_id
_entity_poly.type
_entity_poly.pdbx_seq_one_letter_code
_entity_poly.pdbx_strand_id
1 'polypeptide(L)' 'ADYQHVSALSKRLIDGIFSQTSHVVLNGDPESRYPGCVNLSFSCVEGESLLMALKKIALSSG' A
#
# COMPACT_ATOMS: atom_id res chain seq x y z
N ALA A 1 8.69 18.17 9.44
CA ALA A 1 8.77 17.01 10.35
C ALA A 1 7.81 15.91 9.88
N ASP A 2 6.49 16.17 9.89
CA ASP A 2 5.47 15.16 9.57
C ASP A 2 5.60 14.57 8.16
N TYR A 3 5.83 15.40 7.15
CA TYR A 3 5.99 14.90 5.77
C TYR A 3 7.16 13.91 5.65
N GLN A 4 8.31 14.22 6.24
CA GLN A 4 9.47 13.32 6.24
C GLN A 4 9.17 12.01 6.99
N HIS A 5 8.47 12.08 8.12
CA HIS A 5 8.08 10.91 8.88
C HIS A 5 7.11 10.01 8.10
N VAL A 6 6.08 10.60 7.51
CA VAL A 6 5.10 9.88 6.67
C VAL A 6 5.77 9.27 5.44
N SER A 7 6.71 9.98 4.80
CA SER A 7 7.50 9.44 3.68
C SER A 7 8.32 8.21 4.09
N ALA A 8 8.96 8.25 5.27
CA ALA A 8 9.72 7.11 5.77
C ALA A 8 8.83 5.89 6.05
N LEU A 9 7.63 6.11 6.63
CA LEU A 9 6.65 5.03 6.86
C LEU A 9 6.09 4.48 5.55
N SER A 10 5.75 5.35 4.59
CA SER A 10 5.27 4.97 3.26
C SER A 10 6.28 4.08 2.54
N LYS A 11 7.55 4.49 2.53
CA LYS A 11 8.65 3.70 1.96
C LYS A 11 8.78 2.34 2.65
N ARG A 12 8.78 2.31 3.99
CA ARG A 12 8.86 1.05 4.75
C ARG A 12 7.71 0.09 4.41
N LEU A 13 6.49 0.61 4.28
CA LEU A 13 5.31 -0.19 3.93
C LEU A 13 5.45 -0.78 2.53
N ILE A 14 5.79 0.04 1.54
CA ILE A 14 5.90 -0.37 0.14
C ILE A 14 7.04 -1.39 -0.04
N ASP A 15 8.23 -1.09 0.46
CA ASP A 15 9.38 -1.97 0.36
C ASP A 15 9.11 -3.31 1.08
N GLY A 16 8.42 -3.28 2.23
CA GLY A 16 8.05 -4.47 2.98
C GLY A 16 7.04 -5.37 2.26
N ILE A 17 6.10 -4.79 1.52
CA ILE A 17 5.14 -5.55 0.70
C ILE A 17 5.85 -6.12 -0.53
N PHE A 18 6.55 -5.27 -1.29
CA PHE A 18 7.19 -5.66 -2.56
C PHE A 18 8.27 -6.73 -2.37
N SER A 19 8.93 -6.77 -1.21
CA SER A 19 9.92 -7.81 -0.89
C SER A 19 9.30 -9.17 -0.55
N GLN A 20 8.02 -9.22 -0.18
CA GLN A 20 7.35 -10.45 0.27
C GLN A 20 6.31 -10.97 -0.72
N THR A 21 5.79 -10.12 -1.59
CA THR A 21 4.71 -10.48 -2.52
C THR A 21 5.06 -10.07 -3.95
N SER A 22 4.88 -11.01 -4.88
CA SER A 22 4.98 -10.76 -6.31
C SER A 22 3.64 -10.23 -6.86
N HIS A 23 3.69 -9.65 -8.06
CA HIS A 23 2.51 -9.15 -8.80
C HIS A 23 1.68 -8.07 -8.08
N VAL A 24 2.36 -7.24 -7.29
CA VAL A 24 1.79 -6.02 -6.69
C VAL A 24 2.19 -4.80 -7.52
N VAL A 25 1.25 -3.89 -7.74
CA VAL A 25 1.46 -2.63 -8.46
C VAL A 25 1.10 -1.46 -7.56
N LEU A 26 1.96 -0.45 -7.52
CA LEU A 26 1.64 0.83 -6.89
C LEU A 26 0.82 1.68 -7.86
N ASN A 27 -0.35 2.13 -7.42
CA ASN A 27 -1.24 2.97 -8.22
C ASN A 27 -0.86 4.45 -8.08
N GLY A 28 -0.73 5.14 -9.21
CA GLY A 28 -0.35 6.55 -9.28
C GLY A 28 1.14 6.77 -9.57
N ASP A 29 1.57 8.03 -9.51
CA ASP A 29 2.95 8.40 -9.84
C ASP A 29 3.93 8.02 -8.70
N PRO A 30 5.08 7.39 -9.02
CA PRO A 30 6.04 6.99 -8.01
C PRO A 30 6.75 8.17 -7.32
N GLU A 31 6.92 9.30 -8.01
CA GLU A 31 7.63 10.49 -7.52
C GLU A 31 6.67 11.63 -7.12
N SER A 32 5.57 11.78 -7.85
CA SER A 32 4.57 12.84 -7.70
C SER A 32 3.27 12.32 -7.07
N ARG A 33 3.37 11.74 -5.86
CA ARG A 33 2.23 11.35 -5.02
C ARG A 33 2.34 11.88 -3.61
N TYR A 34 1.20 11.96 -2.92
CA TYR A 34 1.20 12.18 -1.48
C TYR A 34 1.61 10.89 -0.75
N PRO A 35 2.73 10.86 -0.01
CA PRO A 35 3.26 9.62 0.58
C PRO A 35 2.34 9.01 1.65
N GLY A 36 1.48 9.81 2.28
CA GLY A 36 0.51 9.33 3.26
C GLY A 36 -0.67 8.57 2.66
N CYS A 37 -0.81 8.56 1.34
CA CYS A 37 -1.80 7.75 0.63
C CYS A 37 -1.07 6.71 -0.22
N VAL A 38 -1.12 5.44 0.23
CA VAL A 38 -0.53 4.32 -0.49
C VAL A 38 -1.66 3.46 -1.03
N ASN A 39 -1.80 3.43 -2.35
CA ASN A 39 -2.81 2.64 -3.06
C ASN A 39 -2.11 1.55 -3.87
N LEU A 40 -2.39 0.28 -3.58
CA LEU A 40 -1.75 -0.88 -4.19
C LEU A 40 -2.78 -1.81 -4.80
N SER A 41 -2.48 -2.32 -5.99
CA SER A 41 -3.23 -3.39 -6.66
C SER A 41 -2.52 -4.73 -6.45
N PHE A 42 -3.24 -5.73 -5.97
CA PHE A 42 -2.75 -7.10 -5.80
C PHE A 42 -3.35 -7.99 -6.89
N SER A 43 -2.53 -8.46 -7.83
CA SER A 43 -3.03 -9.31 -8.93
C SER A 43 -3.45 -10.69 -8.39
N CYS A 44 -4.42 -11.31 -9.05
CA CYS A 44 -4.93 -12.65 -8.72
C CYS A 44 -5.59 -12.76 -7.34
N VAL A 45 -5.88 -11.63 -6.69
CA VAL A 45 -6.56 -11.59 -5.38
C VAL A 45 -7.87 -10.81 -5.54
N GLU A 46 -8.96 -11.39 -5.06
CA GLU A 46 -10.23 -10.70 -4.96
C GLU A 46 -10.21 -9.71 -3.79
N GLY A 47 -10.61 -8.45 -4.03
CA GLY A 47 -10.51 -7.37 -3.06
C GLY A 47 -11.25 -7.63 -1.74
N GLU A 48 -12.44 -8.23 -1.81
CA GLU A 48 -13.23 -8.57 -0.61
C GLU A 48 -12.52 -9.62 0.26
N SER A 49 -11.96 -10.67 -0.36
CA SER A 49 -11.20 -11.70 0.33
C SER A 49 -9.96 -11.12 1.03
N LEU A 50 -9.29 -10.15 0.41
CA LEU A 50 -8.15 -9.44 1.01
C LEU A 50 -8.57 -8.62 2.24
N LEU A 51 -9.68 -7.87 2.14
CA LEU A 51 -10.21 -7.09 3.26
C LEU A 51 -10.64 -8.01 4.42
N MET A 52 -11.27 -9.14 4.13
CA MET A 52 -11.65 -10.14 5.13
C MET A 52 -10.45 -10.78 5.83
N ALA A 53 -9.30 -10.89 5.16
CA ALA A 53 -8.06 -11.39 5.77
C ALA A 53 -7.43 -10.36 6.73
N LEU A 54 -7.62 -9.06 6.48
CA LEU A 54 -6.99 -7.95 7.21
C LEU A 54 -7.89 -7.33 8.28
N LYS A 55 -8.63 -8.14 9.04
CA LYS A 55 -9.68 -7.71 10.00
C LYS A 55 -9.26 -6.71 11.08
N LYS A 56 -7.97 -6.59 11.37
CA LYS A 56 -7.43 -5.70 12.42
C LYS A 56 -6.91 -4.37 11.88
N ILE A 57 -7.02 -4.14 10.57
CA ILE A 57 -6.51 -2.96 9.90
C ILE A 57 -7.67 -2.30 9.17
N ALA A 58 -7.96 -1.04 9.49
CA ALA A 58 -8.94 -0.26 8.75
C ALA A 58 -8.34 0.15 7.40
N LEU A 59 -8.97 -0.29 6.32
CA LEU A 59 -8.52 -0.09 4.94
C LEU A 59 -9.71 0.31 4.06
N SER A 60 -9.42 0.79 2.85
CA SER A 60 -10.42 1.06 1.80
C SER A 60 -9.90 0.48 0.48
N SER A 61 -10.79 -0.09 -0.33
CA SER A 61 -10.49 -0.64 -1.66
C SER A 61 -10.76 0.35 -2.80
N GLY A 62 -11.31 1.53 -2.50
CA GLY A 62 -12.07 2.31 -3.47
C GLY A 62 -13.53 1.91 -3.47
#